data_AF-A0A7C6IEF2-F1
#
_entry.id   AF-A0A7C6IEF2-F1
#
_cell.length_a   1.000
_cell.length_b   1.000
_cell.length_c   1.000
_cell.angle_alpha   90.00
_cell.angle_beta   90.00
_cell.angle_gamma   90.00
#
_symmetry.space_group_name_H-M   'P 1'
#
loop_
_entity.id
_entity.type
_entity.pdbx_description
1 polymer ?
#
loop_
_entity_poly.entity_id
_entity_poly.type
_entity_poly.pdbx_seq_one_letter_code
_entity_poly.pdbx_strand_id
1 'polypeptide(L)'
;MSRISQAGYAMLALTRQDARDLQHEEQAAERRDPDSYQDWVTEFVDNPALLRQAPPAEVAALVRSVDAHPDWLDDQPLLAKLHTTINQQLSTLDTETVLGDSSHAVDAVRQAQRPLVVRLRTSLLVALDHAVRDVDEQGADLVEALATRLAQRGLTTPAPAHHETTAISTARKPDRMQLTLGASQLGRGVGR
;
A
#
# COMPACT_ATOMS: atom_id res chain seq x y z
N MET A 1 -0.44 25.88 -13.74
CA MET A 1 -1.29 24.68 -13.89
C MET A 1 -0.64 23.56 -13.10
N SER A 2 -1.19 23.20 -11.93
CA SER A 2 -0.62 22.15 -11.07
C SER A 2 -0.89 20.79 -11.72
N ARG A 3 0.15 20.10 -12.19
CA ARG A 3 0.02 18.73 -12.68
C ARG A 3 -0.12 17.83 -11.47
N ILE A 4 -1.22 17.08 -11.39
CA ILE A 4 -1.36 16.02 -10.39
C ILE A 4 -0.24 15.00 -10.65
N SER A 5 0.56 14.70 -9.63
CA SER A 5 1.64 13.72 -9.72
C SER A 5 1.08 12.33 -10.08
N GLN A 6 1.90 11.44 -10.64
CA GLN A 6 1.46 10.05 -10.90
C GLN A 6 0.97 9.35 -9.62
N ALA A 7 1.56 9.70 -8.46
CA ALA A 7 1.11 9.26 -7.15
C ALA A 7 -0.29 9.78 -6.80
N GLY A 8 -0.56 11.06 -7.07
CA GLY A 8 -1.90 11.65 -6.94
C GLY A 8 -2.95 10.97 -7.81
N TYR A 9 -2.59 10.62 -9.06
CA TYR A 9 -3.48 9.84 -9.92
C TYR A 9 -3.76 8.43 -9.40
N ALA A 10 -2.73 7.75 -8.88
CA ALA A 10 -2.88 6.43 -8.29
C ALA A 10 -3.80 6.46 -7.05
N MET A 11 -3.66 7.48 -6.20
CA MET A 11 -4.54 7.69 -5.05
C MET A 11 -6.00 7.90 -5.48
N LEU A 12 -6.24 8.78 -6.45
CA LEU A 12 -7.59 9.03 -6.97
C LEU A 12 -8.21 7.79 -7.63
N ALA A 13 -7.41 6.99 -8.33
CA ALA A 13 -7.88 5.75 -8.94
C ALA A 13 -8.33 4.74 -7.88
N LEU A 14 -7.57 4.59 -6.80
CA LEU A 14 -7.92 3.71 -5.67
C LEU A 14 -9.21 4.18 -4.97
N THR A 15 -9.35 5.48 -4.69
CA THR A 15 -10.58 6.03 -4.08
C THR A 15 -11.81 5.81 -4.96
N ARG A 16 -11.68 5.95 -6.28
CA ARG A 16 -12.79 5.69 -7.22
C ARG A 16 -13.15 4.21 -7.27
N GLN A 17 -12.17 3.32 -7.18
CA GLN A 17 -12.43 1.89 -7.11
C GLN A 17 -13.14 1.54 -5.80
N ASP A 18 -12.64 2.03 -4.67
CA ASP A 18 -13.24 1.85 -3.35
C ASP A 18 -14.72 2.30 -3.34
N ALA A 19 -15.03 3.46 -3.92
CA ALA A 19 -16.40 3.95 -4.01
C ALA A 19 -17.31 3.07 -4.89
N ARG A 20 -16.78 2.49 -5.97
CA ARG A 20 -17.54 1.56 -6.83
C ARG A 20 -17.81 0.24 -6.14
N ASP A 21 -16.80 -0.29 -5.44
CA ASP A 21 -16.94 -1.53 -4.67
C ASP A 21 -17.97 -1.34 -3.56
N LEU A 22 -17.93 -0.20 -2.85
CA LEU A 22 -18.96 0.14 -1.86
C LEU A 22 -20.35 0.23 -2.50
N GLN A 23 -20.50 0.95 -3.61
CA GLN A 23 -21.78 1.08 -4.29
C GLN A 23 -22.34 -0.27 -4.74
N HIS A 24 -21.47 -1.20 -5.16
CA HIS A 24 -21.87 -2.56 -5.51
C HIS A 24 -22.42 -3.30 -4.29
N GLU A 25 -21.72 -3.25 -3.15
CA GLU A 25 -22.14 -3.91 -1.92
C GLU A 25 -23.40 -3.28 -1.30
N GLU A 26 -23.55 -1.96 -1.35
CA GLU A 26 -24.77 -1.27 -0.91
C GLU A 26 -25.98 -1.71 -1.75
N GLN A 27 -25.83 -1.76 -3.08
CA GLN A 27 -26.88 -2.28 -3.95
C GLN A 27 -27.16 -3.76 -3.73
N ALA A 28 -26.15 -4.55 -3.37
CA ALA A 28 -26.33 -5.95 -3.03
C ALA A 28 -27.15 -6.07 -1.73
N ALA A 29 -26.86 -5.25 -0.72
CA ALA A 29 -27.61 -5.19 0.53
C ALA A 29 -29.08 -4.78 0.30
N GLU A 30 -29.32 -3.71 -0.47
CA GLU A 30 -30.68 -3.21 -0.76
C GLU A 30 -31.56 -4.21 -1.53
N ARG A 31 -30.97 -5.13 -2.29
CA ARG A 31 -31.70 -6.13 -3.08
C ARG A 31 -31.97 -7.43 -2.33
N ARG A 32 -31.43 -7.60 -1.11
CA ARG A 32 -31.69 -8.79 -0.30
C ARG A 32 -33.15 -8.80 0.14
N ASP A 33 -33.78 -9.96 0.06
CA ASP A 33 -35.04 -10.18 0.75
C ASP A 33 -34.85 -10.17 2.28
N PRO A 34 -35.91 -9.94 3.07
CA PRO A 34 -35.80 -9.79 4.52
C PRO A 34 -35.11 -10.96 5.23
N ASP A 35 -35.43 -12.20 4.85
CA ASP A 35 -34.83 -13.40 5.45
C ASP A 35 -33.31 -13.45 5.15
N SER A 36 -32.93 -13.25 3.88
CA SER A 36 -31.52 -13.21 3.47
C SER A 36 -30.73 -12.03 4.07
N TYR A 37 -31.40 -10.92 4.38
CA TYR A 37 -30.79 -9.78 5.07
C TYR A 37 -30.52 -10.11 6.54
N GLN A 38 -31.49 -10.71 7.22
CA GLN A 38 -31.34 -11.14 8.61
C GLN A 38 -30.25 -12.21 8.75
N ASP A 39 -30.19 -13.19 7.85
CA ASP A 39 -29.13 -14.22 7.84
C ASP A 39 -27.74 -13.61 7.66
N TRP A 40 -27.60 -12.65 6.74
CA TRP A 40 -26.33 -11.95 6.50
C TRP A 40 -25.87 -11.14 7.72
N VAL A 41 -26.77 -10.40 8.37
CA VAL A 41 -26.46 -9.70 9.62
C VAL A 41 -26.09 -10.68 10.74
N THR A 42 -26.81 -11.80 10.84
CA THR A 42 -26.56 -12.85 11.82
C THR A 42 -25.18 -13.47 11.64
N GLU A 43 -24.72 -13.65 10.40
CA GLU A 43 -23.39 -14.17 10.10
C GLU A 43 -22.28 -13.32 10.74
N PHE A 44 -22.35 -12.00 10.63
CA PHE A 44 -21.38 -11.09 11.26
C PHE A 44 -21.45 -11.09 12.79
N VAL A 45 -22.64 -11.31 13.33
CA VAL A 45 -22.87 -11.36 14.77
C VAL A 45 -22.33 -12.67 15.37
N ASP A 46 -22.56 -13.79 14.70
CA ASP A 46 -22.17 -15.13 15.17
C ASP A 46 -20.71 -15.44 14.85
N ASN A 47 -20.13 -14.80 13.82
CA ASN A 47 -18.71 -14.85 13.52
C ASN A 47 -18.07 -13.45 13.51
N PRO A 48 -17.80 -12.86 14.70
CA PRO A 48 -17.20 -11.53 14.83
C PRO A 48 -15.88 -11.34 14.08
N ALA A 49 -15.14 -12.43 13.82
CA ALA A 49 -13.88 -12.36 13.09
C ALA A 49 -14.07 -11.89 11.64
N LEU A 50 -15.26 -12.08 11.05
CA LEU A 50 -15.59 -11.59 9.71
C LEU A 50 -15.47 -10.09 9.59
N LEU A 51 -15.80 -9.31 10.63
CA LEU A 51 -15.64 -7.85 10.60
C LEU A 51 -14.19 -7.40 10.36
N ARG A 52 -13.19 -8.26 10.64
CA ARG A 52 -11.76 -7.99 10.38
C ARG A 52 -11.24 -8.60 9.08
N GLN A 53 -11.98 -9.56 8.50
CA GLN A 53 -11.51 -10.39 7.39
C GLN A 53 -12.25 -10.11 6.09
N ALA A 54 -13.53 -9.77 6.18
CA ALA A 54 -14.38 -9.43 5.05
C ALA A 54 -13.83 -8.19 4.31
N PRO A 55 -14.13 -8.05 3.01
CA PRO A 55 -13.82 -6.86 2.24
C PRO A 55 -14.27 -5.58 2.97
N PRO A 56 -13.43 -4.52 3.03
CA PRO A 56 -13.80 -3.30 3.73
C PRO A 56 -15.07 -2.63 3.17
N ALA A 57 -15.35 -2.81 1.87
CA ALA A 57 -16.56 -2.32 1.22
C ALA A 57 -17.82 -3.03 1.72
N GLU A 58 -17.76 -4.35 1.95
CA GLU A 58 -18.89 -5.13 2.49
C GLU A 58 -19.21 -4.70 3.93
N VAL A 59 -18.18 -4.52 4.76
CA VAL A 59 -18.37 -4.06 6.14
C VAL A 59 -18.87 -2.61 6.18
N ALA A 60 -18.41 -1.74 5.28
CA ALA A 60 -18.95 -0.39 5.14
C ALA A 60 -20.43 -0.41 4.72
N ALA A 61 -20.80 -1.27 3.76
CA ALA A 61 -22.19 -1.46 3.34
C ALA A 61 -23.06 -2.01 4.48
N LEU A 62 -22.56 -2.96 5.28
CA LEU A 62 -23.24 -3.46 6.48
C LEU A 62 -23.56 -2.33 7.46
N VAL A 63 -22.54 -1.53 7.82
CA VAL A 63 -22.71 -0.41 8.76
C VAL A 63 -23.73 0.60 8.23
N ARG A 64 -23.63 0.98 6.95
CA ARG A 64 -24.51 1.97 6.32
C ARG A 64 -25.94 1.45 6.14
N SER A 65 -26.09 0.19 5.75
CA SER A 65 -27.40 -0.45 5.56
C SER A 65 -28.16 -0.55 6.88
N VAL A 66 -27.47 -0.96 7.96
CA VAL A 66 -28.07 -1.08 9.29
C VAL A 66 -28.47 0.28 9.86
N ASP A 67 -27.67 1.32 9.64
CA ASP A 67 -28.00 2.69 10.05
C ASP A 67 -29.16 3.28 9.23
N ALA A 68 -29.17 3.05 7.91
CA ALA A 68 -30.22 3.55 7.03
C ALA A 68 -31.56 2.83 7.22
N HIS A 69 -31.53 1.55 7.60
CA HIS A 69 -32.71 0.69 7.67
C HIS A 69 -32.77 -0.14 8.97
N PRO A 70 -32.85 0.49 10.15
CA PRO A 70 -32.91 -0.22 11.43
C PRO A 70 -34.15 -1.11 11.57
N ASP A 71 -35.24 -0.76 10.87
CA ASP A 71 -36.52 -1.47 10.91
C ASP A 71 -36.57 -2.69 9.98
N TRP A 72 -35.55 -2.92 9.14
CA TRP A 72 -35.48 -4.14 8.31
C TRP A 72 -35.11 -5.39 9.13
N LEU A 73 -34.66 -5.20 10.37
CA LEU A 73 -34.43 -6.27 11.32
C LEU A 73 -35.56 -6.29 12.36
N ASP A 74 -36.39 -7.33 12.29
CA ASP A 74 -37.44 -7.56 13.29
C ASP A 74 -36.85 -7.88 14.69
N ASP A 75 -35.61 -8.38 14.72
CA ASP A 75 -34.86 -8.72 15.95
C ASP A 75 -34.01 -7.55 16.46
N GLN A 76 -34.59 -6.70 17.31
CA GLN A 76 -33.89 -5.59 17.95
C GLN A 76 -32.68 -6.03 18.83
N PRO A 77 -32.76 -7.14 19.60
CA PRO A 77 -31.58 -7.72 20.24
C PRO A 77 -30.41 -8.03 19.29
N LEU A 78 -30.69 -8.54 18.09
CA LEU A 78 -29.67 -8.81 17.07
C LEU A 78 -28.96 -7.53 16.65
N LEU A 79 -29.70 -6.46 16.37
CA LEU A 79 -29.15 -5.14 16.02
C LEU A 79 -28.23 -4.59 17.12
N ALA A 80 -28.67 -4.65 18.39
CA ALA A 80 -27.86 -4.20 19.52
C ALA A 80 -26.57 -5.05 19.68
N LYS A 81 -26.67 -6.37 19.45
CA LYS A 81 -25.52 -7.29 19.47
C LYS A 81 -24.55 -6.95 18.33
N LEU A 82 -25.04 -6.66 17.12
CA LEU A 82 -24.20 -6.23 16.00
C LEU A 82 -23.41 -4.96 16.32
N HIS A 83 -24.07 -3.90 16.79
CA HIS A 83 -23.38 -2.66 17.17
C HIS A 83 -22.30 -2.89 18.23
N THR A 84 -22.60 -3.74 19.21
CA THR A 84 -21.63 -4.14 20.24
C THR A 84 -20.44 -4.87 19.62
N THR A 85 -20.69 -5.82 18.73
CA THR A 85 -19.65 -6.60 18.04
C THR A 85 -18.77 -5.72 17.14
N ILE A 86 -19.35 -4.76 16.41
CA ILE A 86 -18.63 -3.78 15.59
C ILE A 86 -17.67 -2.97 16.47
N ASN A 87 -18.17 -2.40 17.57
CA ASN A 87 -17.35 -1.60 18.48
C ASN A 87 -16.22 -2.42 19.14
N GLN A 88 -16.46 -3.70 19.44
CA GLN A 88 -15.45 -4.58 20.02
C GLN A 88 -14.37 -4.97 19.00
N GLN A 89 -14.77 -5.31 17.77
CA GLN A 89 -13.83 -5.79 16.74
C GLN A 89 -13.09 -4.66 16.04
N LEU A 90 -13.75 -3.53 15.84
CA LEU A 90 -13.29 -2.36 15.10
C LEU A 90 -13.33 -1.11 16.00
N SER A 91 -12.67 -1.18 17.16
CA SER A 91 -12.72 -0.13 18.20
C SER A 91 -12.20 1.25 17.80
N THR A 92 -11.53 1.36 16.65
CA THR A 92 -11.03 2.62 16.09
C THR A 92 -11.82 3.07 14.85
N LEU A 93 -12.95 2.41 14.57
CA LEU A 93 -13.82 2.77 13.47
C LEU A 93 -14.41 4.15 13.68
N ASP A 94 -14.18 5.02 12.72
CA ASP A 94 -14.83 6.33 12.64
C ASP A 94 -16.17 6.16 11.93
N THR A 95 -17.22 5.89 12.73
CA THR A 95 -18.57 5.66 12.21
C THR A 95 -19.12 6.89 11.50
N GLU A 96 -18.78 8.12 11.91
CA GLU A 96 -19.24 9.33 11.23
C GLU A 96 -18.71 9.39 9.80
N THR A 97 -17.42 9.06 9.61
CA THR A 97 -16.83 8.99 8.26
C THR A 97 -17.45 7.87 7.43
N VAL A 98 -17.74 6.71 8.03
CA VAL A 98 -18.38 5.59 7.32
C VAL A 98 -19.79 5.93 6.85
N LEU A 99 -20.57 6.65 7.66
CA LEU A 99 -21.94 7.06 7.32
C LEU A 99 -21.99 8.29 6.39
N GLY A 100 -20.89 9.05 6.29
CA GLY A 100 -20.75 10.23 5.44
C GLY A 100 -20.52 9.91 3.95
N ASP A 101 -19.44 10.48 3.40
CA ASP A 101 -19.10 10.35 1.98
C ASP A 101 -18.54 8.96 1.64
N SER A 102 -19.11 8.34 0.60
CA SER A 102 -18.68 7.05 0.03
C SER A 102 -17.19 7.02 -0.33
N SER A 103 -16.59 8.18 -0.65
CA SER A 103 -15.17 8.30 -0.99
C SER A 103 -14.22 7.90 0.15
N HIS A 104 -14.67 8.00 1.40
CA HIS A 104 -13.84 7.75 2.59
C HIS A 104 -14.32 6.57 3.45
N ALA A 105 -15.55 6.11 3.27
CA ALA A 105 -16.15 5.05 4.08
C ALA A 105 -15.32 3.74 4.07
N VAL A 106 -14.90 3.27 2.90
CA VAL A 106 -14.09 2.04 2.75
C VAL A 106 -12.73 2.19 3.43
N ASP A 107 -12.12 3.38 3.35
CA ASP A 107 -10.80 3.61 3.95
C ASP A 107 -10.88 3.70 5.49
N ALA A 108 -11.95 4.27 6.03
CA ALA A 108 -12.21 4.28 7.47
C ALA A 108 -12.37 2.86 8.03
N VAL A 109 -13.14 2.00 7.35
CA VAL A 109 -13.24 0.57 7.71
C VAL A 109 -11.90 -0.12 7.60
N ARG A 110 -11.17 0.08 6.49
CA ARG A 110 -9.85 -0.53 6.28
C ARG A 110 -8.85 -0.11 7.36
N GLN A 111 -8.89 1.15 7.81
CA GLN A 111 -8.07 1.66 8.89
C GLN A 111 -8.39 0.98 10.22
N ALA A 112 -9.68 0.74 10.51
CA ALA A 112 -10.11 0.02 11.70
C ALA A 112 -9.74 -1.47 11.67
N GLN A 113 -9.84 -2.11 10.49
CA GLN A 113 -9.49 -3.52 10.32
C GLN A 113 -7.98 -3.77 10.35
N ARG A 114 -7.18 -2.91 9.71
CA ARG A 114 -5.73 -3.12 9.49
C ARG A 114 -4.94 -1.81 9.63
N PRO A 115 -4.86 -1.23 10.84
CA PRO A 115 -4.26 0.10 11.05
C PRO A 115 -2.79 0.18 10.63
N LEU A 116 -2.02 -0.90 10.84
CA LEU A 116 -0.60 -0.95 10.45
C LEU A 116 -0.41 -0.95 8.92
N VAL A 117 -1.27 -1.68 8.19
CA VAL A 117 -1.19 -1.76 6.72
C VAL A 117 -1.56 -0.42 6.09
N VAL A 118 -2.59 0.24 6.61
CA VAL A 118 -2.98 1.58 6.15
C VAL A 118 -1.86 2.59 6.42
N ARG A 119 -1.28 2.60 7.62
CA ARG A 119 -0.12 3.47 7.93
C ARG A 119 1.05 3.25 6.98
N LEU A 120 1.35 1.99 6.64
CA LEU A 120 2.39 1.65 5.68
C LEU A 120 2.04 2.17 4.28
N ARG A 121 0.83 1.89 3.78
CA ARG A 121 0.34 2.37 2.47
C ARG A 121 0.42 3.88 2.37
N THR A 122 -0.09 4.62 3.37
CA THR A 122 -0.02 6.08 3.40
C THR A 122 1.43 6.56 3.39
N SER A 123 2.31 5.93 4.18
CA SER A 123 3.72 6.30 4.22
C SER A 123 4.43 6.08 2.87
N LEU A 124 4.11 5.00 2.17
CA LEU A 124 4.62 4.69 0.84
C LEU A 124 4.14 5.70 -0.21
N LEU A 125 2.83 6.03 -0.19
CA LEU A 125 2.25 6.99 -1.14
C LEU A 125 2.82 8.40 -0.94
N VAL A 126 3.00 8.84 0.30
CA VAL A 126 3.63 10.14 0.58
C VAL A 126 5.11 10.13 0.19
N ALA A 127 5.83 9.03 0.43
CA ALA A 127 7.22 8.91 -0.02
C ALA A 127 7.32 9.00 -1.55
N LEU A 128 6.42 8.35 -2.27
CA LEU A 128 6.35 8.43 -3.74
C LEU A 128 6.00 9.84 -4.23
N ASP A 129 5.03 10.51 -3.61
CA ASP A 129 4.67 11.88 -4.00
C ASP A 129 5.83 12.85 -3.78
N HIS A 130 6.56 12.73 -2.66
CA HIS A 130 7.75 13.52 -2.41
C HIS A 130 8.87 13.20 -3.39
N ALA A 131 9.10 11.92 -3.72
CA ALA A 131 10.10 11.53 -4.69
C ALA A 131 9.82 12.10 -6.07
N VAL A 132 8.56 12.08 -6.52
CA VAL A 132 8.16 12.70 -7.80
C VAL A 132 8.42 14.20 -7.78
N ARG A 133 8.14 14.89 -6.68
CA ARG A 133 8.49 16.32 -6.55
C ARG A 133 10.00 16.56 -6.60
N ASP A 134 10.81 15.71 -5.97
CA ASP A 134 12.27 15.81 -6.05
C ASP A 134 12.78 15.65 -7.49
N VAL A 135 12.19 14.74 -8.27
CA VAL A 135 12.50 14.61 -9.71
C VAL A 135 12.10 15.87 -10.46
N ASP A 136 10.89 16.38 -10.25
CA ASP A 136 10.36 17.54 -10.97
C ASP A 136 11.11 18.84 -10.64
N GLU A 137 11.53 19.03 -9.38
CA GLU A 137 12.17 20.25 -8.90
C GLU A 137 13.70 20.23 -9.05
N GLN A 138 14.33 19.07 -8.87
CA GLN A 138 15.79 18.93 -8.74
C GLN A 138 16.41 18.06 -9.84
N GLY A 139 15.60 17.43 -10.68
CA GLY A 139 16.08 16.53 -11.74
C GLY A 139 16.70 15.23 -11.21
N ALA A 140 16.35 14.83 -9.98
CA ALA A 140 16.85 13.60 -9.36
C ALA A 140 16.34 12.34 -10.11
N ASP A 141 17.05 11.22 -9.94
CA ASP A 141 16.53 9.92 -10.37
C ASP A 141 15.36 9.47 -9.46
N LEU A 142 14.26 8.98 -10.04
CA LEU A 142 13.05 8.62 -9.30
C LEU A 142 13.31 7.48 -8.30
N VAL A 143 14.15 6.50 -8.66
CA VAL A 143 14.42 5.34 -7.81
C VAL A 143 15.28 5.78 -6.62
N GLU A 144 16.29 6.62 -6.85
CA GLU A 144 17.13 7.18 -5.80
C GLU A 144 16.34 8.11 -4.86
N ALA A 145 15.52 9.00 -5.42
CA ALA A 145 14.65 9.88 -4.66
C ALA A 145 13.67 9.08 -3.79
N LEU A 146 13.03 8.05 -4.36
CA LEU A 146 12.12 7.18 -3.62
C LEU A 146 12.85 6.40 -2.52
N ALA A 147 14.00 5.79 -2.81
CA ALA A 147 14.80 5.08 -1.82
C ALA A 147 15.19 5.98 -0.63
N THR A 148 15.57 7.23 -0.93
CA THR A 148 15.89 8.24 0.08
C THR A 148 14.68 8.60 0.94
N ARG A 149 13.51 8.84 0.32
CA ARG A 149 12.27 9.15 1.06
C ARG A 149 11.77 7.99 1.91
N LEU A 150 11.95 6.75 1.45
CA LEU A 150 11.64 5.55 2.23
C LEU A 150 12.60 5.37 3.41
N ALA A 151 13.89 5.60 3.21
CA ALA A 151 14.89 5.53 4.27
C ALA A 151 14.69 6.61 5.36
N GLN A 152 14.35 7.84 4.96
CA GLN A 152 14.00 8.93 5.88
C GLN A 152 12.78 8.59 6.76
N ARG A 153 11.91 7.70 6.29
CA ARG A 153 10.73 7.20 7.02
C ARG A 153 10.98 5.90 7.77
N GLY A 154 12.21 5.39 7.77
CA GLY A 154 12.59 4.13 8.41
C GLY A 154 11.94 2.89 7.76
N LEU A 155 11.47 3.01 6.52
CA LEU A 155 10.81 1.92 5.79
C LEU A 155 11.80 1.04 5.02
N THR A 156 12.99 1.57 4.75
CA THR A 156 14.11 0.85 4.13
C THR A 156 15.41 1.27 4.83
N THR A 157 16.42 0.42 4.78
CA THR A 157 17.79 0.83 5.06
C THR A 157 18.34 1.59 3.84
N PRO A 158 19.07 2.71 4.04
CA PRO A 158 19.68 3.42 2.92
C PRO A 158 20.63 2.47 2.17
N ALA A 159 20.49 2.41 0.85
CA ALA A 159 21.44 1.68 0.02
C ALA A 159 22.83 2.30 0.20
N PRO A 160 23.92 1.50 0.28
CA PRO A 160 25.26 2.07 0.27
C PRO A 160 25.42 2.86 -1.03
N ALA A 161 25.78 4.14 -0.90
CA ALA A 161 26.09 4.98 -2.05
C ALA A 161 27.24 4.33 -2.83
N HIS A 162 26.95 3.78 -4.01
CA HIS A 162 27.97 3.43 -4.98
C HIS A 162 28.56 4.73 -5.53
N HIS A 163 29.55 5.28 -4.81
CA HIS A 163 30.49 6.20 -5.42
C HIS A 163 31.32 5.41 -6.44
N GLU A 164 30.89 5.42 -7.69
CA GLU A 164 31.82 5.17 -8.79
C GLU A 164 32.81 6.34 -8.83
N THR A 165 33.89 6.21 -8.06
CA THR A 165 35.10 7.00 -8.27
C THR A 165 35.69 6.54 -9.60
N THR A 166 35.26 7.17 -10.69
CA THR A 166 35.95 7.10 -11.96
C THR A 166 37.28 7.85 -11.79
N ALA A 167 38.32 7.14 -11.37
CA ALA A 167 39.68 7.66 -11.41
C ALA A 167 40.08 7.83 -12.88
N ILE A 168 39.92 9.06 -13.38
CA ILE A 168 40.48 9.52 -14.65
C ILE A 168 42.01 9.48 -14.50
N SER A 169 42.64 8.40 -14.98
CA SER A 169 44.10 8.34 -15.11
C SER A 169 44.50 8.87 -16.48
N THR A 170 44.58 10.19 -16.60
CA THR A 170 45.16 10.88 -17.77
C THR A 170 46.67 11.06 -17.61
N ALA A 171 47.41 10.17 -18.28
CA ALA A 171 48.68 10.33 -19.01
C ALA A 171 49.87 11.10 -18.39
N ARG A 172 51.02 10.41 -18.29
CA ARG A 172 52.34 10.93 -18.75
C ARG A 172 53.34 9.79 -19.07
N LYS A 173 53.70 9.67 -20.36
CA LYS A 173 54.88 8.95 -20.92
C LYS A 173 56.16 9.80 -20.73
N PRO A 174 57.37 9.37 -21.15
CA PRO A 174 57.97 8.02 -21.30
C PRO A 174 59.39 7.94 -20.66
N ASP A 175 60.02 6.76 -20.55
CA ASP A 175 61.46 6.65 -20.83
C ASP A 175 61.95 5.23 -21.14
N ARG A 176 63.13 5.18 -21.75
CA ARG A 176 63.67 4.22 -22.74
C ARG A 176 64.67 3.21 -22.13
N MET A 177 64.83 2.07 -22.83
CA MET A 177 65.89 1.02 -22.71
C MET A 177 65.71 0.04 -21.52
N GLN A 178 65.75 -1.28 -21.68
CA GLN A 178 66.74 -2.10 -22.40
C GLN A 178 66.15 -3.37 -23.01
N LEU A 179 66.67 -3.70 -24.20
CA LEU A 179 66.62 -5.00 -24.84
C LEU A 179 67.58 -5.96 -24.14
N THR A 180 67.13 -7.17 -23.82
CA THR A 180 67.99 -8.37 -23.83
C THR A 180 67.17 -9.60 -24.19
N LEU A 181 67.38 -10.07 -25.43
CA LEU A 181 67.06 -11.41 -25.89
C LEU A 181 67.95 -12.42 -25.15
N GLY A 182 67.35 -13.48 -24.64
CA GLY A 182 68.04 -14.69 -24.16
C GLY A 182 67.25 -15.92 -24.57
N ALA A 183 67.48 -16.40 -25.80
CA ALA A 183 67.05 -17.70 -26.26
C ALA A 183 68.10 -18.75 -25.89
N SER A 184 67.65 -19.90 -25.37
CA SER A 184 68.28 -21.24 -25.27
C SER A 184 67.82 -21.88 -23.94
N GLN A 185 67.47 -23.15 -23.79
CA GLN A 185 67.55 -24.35 -24.63
C GLN A 185 66.81 -25.48 -23.87
N LEU A 186 66.06 -26.31 -24.63
CA LEU A 186 66.00 -27.78 -24.54
C LEU A 186 65.66 -28.52 -23.22
N GLY A 187 64.70 -29.45 -23.33
CA GLY A 187 64.69 -30.73 -22.60
C GLY A 187 63.35 -31.07 -21.92
N ARG A 188 62.45 -31.85 -22.53
CA ARG A 188 62.28 -33.33 -22.49
C ARG A 188 61.65 -33.89 -21.20
N GLY A 189 60.60 -34.71 -21.36
CA GLY A 189 60.09 -35.73 -20.41
C GLY A 189 58.70 -35.40 -19.82
N VAL A 190 57.57 -35.98 -20.27
CA VAL A 190 57.01 -37.34 -19.99
C VAL A 190 56.81 -37.55 -18.48
N GLY A 191 55.65 -37.93 -17.93
CA GLY A 191 54.42 -38.48 -18.51
C GLY A 191 53.27 -38.48 -17.48
N ARG A 192 52.20 -39.17 -17.89
CA ARG A 192 50.84 -39.29 -17.35
C ARG A 192 50.67 -39.27 -15.84
#